data_AF-M5FUX8-F1
#
_entry.id   AF-M5FUX8-F1
#
_cell.length_a   1.000
_cell.length_b   1.000
_cell.length_c   1.000
_cell.angle_alpha   90.00
_cell.angle_beta   90.00
_cell.angle_gamma   90.00
#
_symmetry.space_group_name_H-M   'P 1'
#
loop_
_entity.id
_entity.type
_entity.pdbx_description
1 polymer ?
#
loop_
_entity_poly.entity_id
_entity_poly.type
_entity_poly.pdbx_seq_one_letter_code
_entity_poly.pdbx_strand_id
1 'polypeptide(L)'
;AEVYNGLADAVINNDHTHELSQVGRHVILPSFFVSSGCFMYQLYQDSMAIVHWAGCPDIFLMLTANPKWHEIVENLLPGQIAVRVTPANTTTRPKEPQYHG
;
A
#
# COMPACT_ATOMS: atom_id res chain seq x y z
N ALA A 1 16.15 12.59 6.27
CA ALA A 1 15.06 13.31 5.59
C ALA A 1 15.57 13.75 4.24
N GLU A 2 15.38 12.95 3.20
CA GLU A 2 15.98 13.18 1.87
C GLU A 2 14.96 13.05 0.72
N VAL A 3 13.68 12.76 1.02
CA VAL A 3 12.69 12.40 -0.01
C VAL A 3 12.06 13.63 -0.71
N TYR A 4 12.45 14.85 -0.36
CA TYR A 4 11.80 16.08 -0.87
C TYR A 4 12.71 17.07 -1.61
N ASN A 5 14.00 16.77 -1.82
CA ASN A 5 14.90 17.73 -2.45
C ASN A 5 14.66 17.87 -3.97
N GLY A 6 14.46 16.75 -4.69
CA GLY A 6 14.25 16.80 -6.14
C GLY A 6 12.94 17.46 -6.59
N LEU A 7 11.92 17.50 -5.72
CA LEU A 7 10.64 18.15 -6.00
C LEU A 7 10.69 19.65 -5.66
N ALA A 8 11.39 20.01 -4.58
CA ALA A 8 11.61 21.41 -4.21
C ALA A 8 12.39 22.15 -5.31
N ASP A 9 13.39 21.50 -5.89
CA ASP A 9 14.18 22.06 -7.00
C ASP A 9 13.35 22.26 -8.27
N ALA A 10 12.37 21.39 -8.56
CA ALA A 10 11.49 21.54 -9.72
C ALA A 10 10.48 22.68 -9.57
N VAL A 11 10.09 23.02 -8.33
CA VAL A 11 9.17 24.13 -8.03
C VAL A 11 9.90 25.48 -7.99
N ILE A 12 11.15 25.50 -7.51
CA ILE A 12 11.96 26.72 -7.43
C ILE A 12 12.48 27.14 -8.82
N ASN A 13 12.74 26.19 -9.71
CA ASN A 13 13.33 26.47 -11.03
C ASN A 13 12.31 26.79 -12.14
N ASN A 14 11.00 26.69 -11.87
CA ASN A 14 9.96 26.89 -12.87
C ASN A 14 9.24 28.22 -12.67
N ASP A 15 10.02 29.30 -12.74
CA ASP A 15 9.50 30.62 -13.00
C ASP A 15 9.25 30.74 -14.51
N HIS A 16 7.98 30.98 -14.85
CA HIS A 16 7.45 31.32 -16.17
C HIS A 16 6.83 30.18 -17.01
N THR A 17 5.51 30.33 -17.13
CA THR A 17 4.62 29.94 -18.23
C THR A 17 4.05 28.53 -18.24
N HIS A 18 2.72 28.51 -18.24
CA HIS A 18 1.80 27.41 -18.55
C HIS A 18 1.31 26.53 -17.39
N GLU A 19 0.12 26.88 -16.89
CA GLU A 19 -0.91 25.96 -16.37
C GLU A 19 -0.47 24.87 -15.37
N LEU A 20 -0.20 25.30 -14.13
CA LEU A 20 -0.27 24.43 -12.95
C LEU A 20 -1.66 23.80 -12.75
N SER A 21 -2.69 24.25 -13.49
CA SER A 21 -4.05 23.69 -13.54
C SER A 21 -4.12 22.27 -14.14
N GLN A 22 -3.11 21.83 -14.90
CA GLN A 22 -3.04 20.46 -15.45
C GLN A 22 -2.18 19.50 -14.62
N VAL A 23 -1.44 20.01 -13.63
CA VAL A 23 -0.62 19.16 -12.75
C VAL A 23 -1.54 18.60 -11.67
N GLY A 24 -1.89 17.32 -11.80
CA GLY A 24 -2.79 16.61 -10.89
C GLY A 24 -2.52 16.93 -9.42
N ARG A 25 -3.61 17.11 -8.65
CA ARG A 25 -3.56 17.46 -7.22
C ARG A 25 -2.69 16.46 -6.45
N HIS A 26 -1.62 16.95 -5.83
CA HIS A 26 -0.76 16.16 -4.95
C HIS A 26 -1.55 15.74 -3.70
N VAL A 27 -2.04 14.50 -3.67
CA VAL A 27 -2.67 13.91 -2.48
C VAL A 27 -1.71 12.87 -1.91
N ILE A 28 -1.09 13.20 -0.77
CA ILE A 28 -0.39 12.20 0.04
C ILE A 28 -1.46 11.27 0.59
N LEU A 29 -1.40 9.99 0.21
CA LEU A 29 -2.31 9.00 0.78
C LEU A 29 -1.95 8.80 2.25
N PRO A 30 -2.90 8.99 3.19
CA PRO A 30 -2.67 8.66 4.58
C PRO A 30 -2.38 7.16 4.72
N SER A 31 -1.57 6.78 5.71
CA SER A 31 -1.17 5.40 6.00
C SER A 31 -2.33 4.44 6.25
N PHE A 32 -3.54 4.97 6.53
CA PHE A 32 -4.78 4.20 6.69
C PHE A 32 -5.25 3.51 5.39
N PHE A 33 -4.73 3.91 4.22
CA PHE A 33 -5.01 3.20 2.99
C PHE A 33 -4.24 1.87 2.95
N VAL A 34 -4.92 0.79 3.33
CA VAL A 34 -4.35 -0.56 3.34
C VAL A 34 -3.90 -0.92 1.93
N SER A 35 -2.70 -1.51 1.83
CA SER A 35 -2.01 -1.81 0.55
C SER A 35 -1.43 -0.61 -0.21
N SER A 36 -1.38 0.60 0.37
CA SER A 36 -0.53 1.68 -0.17
C SER A 36 0.96 1.41 0.11
N GLY A 37 1.83 2.06 -0.66
CA GLY A 37 3.25 2.12 -0.33
C GLY A 37 3.52 2.74 1.05
N CYS A 38 2.74 3.75 1.45
CA CYS A 38 2.82 4.35 2.78
C CYS A 38 2.42 3.37 3.90
N PHE A 39 1.39 2.55 3.70
CA PHE A 39 1.00 1.50 4.65
C PHE A 39 2.11 0.46 4.82
N MET A 40 2.69 -0.02 3.71
CA MET A 40 3.80 -0.98 3.78
C MET A 40 5.05 -0.39 4.42
N TYR A 41 5.36 0.89 4.14
CA TYR A 41 6.46 1.60 4.77
C TYR A 41 6.27 1.75 6.28
N GLN A 42 5.05 2.06 6.73
CA GLN A 42 4.72 2.14 8.15
C GLN A 42 4.92 0.79 8.84
N LEU A 43 4.40 -0.30 8.25
CA LEU A 43 4.60 -1.66 8.79
C LEU A 43 6.09 -2.01 8.91
N TYR A 44 6.90 -1.60 7.93
CA TYR A 44 8.35 -1.79 7.99
C TYR A 44 8.97 -1.01 9.15
N GLN A 45 8.64 0.29 9.30
CA GLN A 45 9.14 1.09 10.43
C GLN A 45 8.76 0.50 11.78
N ASP A 46 7.50 0.08 11.94
CA ASP A 46 7.00 -0.55 13.17
C ASP A 46 7.75 -1.85 13.46
N SER A 47 8.00 -2.68 12.44
CA SER A 47 8.78 -3.92 12.59
C SER A 47 10.23 -3.64 13.00
N MET A 48 10.88 -2.63 12.42
CA MET A 48 12.24 -2.26 12.78
C MET A 48 12.33 -1.69 14.19
N ALA A 49 11.30 -0.97 14.65
CA ALA A 49 11.22 -0.52 16.04
C ALA A 49 11.17 -1.70 17.02
N ILE A 50 10.39 -2.75 16.69
CA ILE A 50 10.33 -3.98 17.49
C ILE A 50 11.69 -4.69 17.48
N VAL A 51 12.33 -4.86 16.32
CA VAL A 51 13.65 -5.50 16.19
C VAL A 51 14.73 -4.71 16.95
N HIS A 52 14.66 -3.38 16.93
CA HIS A 52 15.60 -2.54 17.67
C HIS A 52 15.45 -2.74 19.18
N TRP A 53 14.22 -2.86 19.67
CA TRP A 53 13.93 -3.03 21.10
C TRP A 53 14.14 -4.48 21.59
N ALA A 54 13.68 -5.47 20.84
CA ALA A 54 13.68 -6.88 21.23
C ALA A 54 14.88 -7.68 20.70
N GLY A 55 15.65 -7.13 19.76
CA GLY A 55 16.70 -7.84 19.04
C GLY A 55 16.20 -8.54 17.77
N CYS A 56 17.14 -9.12 17.02
CA CYS A 56 16.84 -9.85 15.80
C CYS A 56 16.03 -11.12 16.11
N PRO A 57 14.95 -11.40 15.37
CA PRO A 57 14.18 -12.61 15.56
C PRO A 57 14.95 -13.83 15.04
N ASP A 58 14.95 -14.92 15.82
CA ASP A 58 15.51 -16.21 15.39
C ASP A 58 14.55 -16.97 14.44
N ILE A 59 13.25 -16.69 14.52
CA ILE A 59 12.20 -17.37 13.75
C ILE A 59 11.28 -16.33 13.13
N PHE A 60 11.07 -16.43 11.81
CA PHE A 60 10.07 -15.65 11.08
C PHE A 60 8.93 -16.57 10.62
N LEU A 61 7.75 -16.45 11.24
CA LEU A 61 6.57 -17.20 10.85
C LEU A 61 5.70 -16.37 9.90
N MET A 62 5.53 -16.84 8.67
CA MET A 62 4.60 -16.25 7.71
C MET A 62 3.30 -17.06 7.68
N LEU A 63 2.21 -16.45 8.16
CA LEU A 63 0.87 -17.03 8.07
C LEU A 63 0.12 -16.35 6.93
N THR A 64 -0.40 -17.15 6.00
CA THR A 64 -1.31 -16.67 4.96
C THR A 64 -2.72 -17.13 5.31
N ALA A 65 -3.69 -16.23 5.26
CA ALA A 65 -5.10 -16.55 5.52
C ALA A 65 -5.96 -15.99 4.39
N ASN A 66 -6.85 -16.82 3.84
CA ASN A 66 -7.88 -16.38 2.90
C ASN A 66 -9.21 -16.30 3.65
N PRO A 67 -9.91 -15.14 3.64
CA PRO A 67 -11.19 -14.98 4.33
C PRO A 67 -12.31 -15.92 3.82
N LYS A 68 -12.11 -16.56 2.67
CA LYS A 68 -13.04 -17.56 2.11
C LYS A 68 -12.79 -18.98 2.61
N TRP A 69 -11.72 -19.24 3.34
CA TRP A 69 -11.44 -20.56 3.89
C TRP A 69 -12.46 -20.93 4.95
N HIS A 70 -12.83 -22.20 4.98
CA HIS A 70 -13.90 -22.71 5.82
C HIS A 70 -13.56 -22.51 7.30
N GLU A 71 -12.32 -22.78 7.66
CA GLU A 71 -11.75 -22.61 8.99
C GLU A 71 -11.91 -21.17 9.49
N ILE A 72 -11.78 -20.18 8.60
CA ILE A 72 -11.97 -18.77 8.97
C ILE A 72 -13.45 -18.49 9.21
N VAL A 73 -14.32 -18.93 8.31
CA VAL A 73 -15.77 -18.69 8.37
C VAL A 73 -16.40 -19.35 9.60
N GLU A 74 -15.98 -20.57 9.95
CA GLU A 74 -16.49 -21.31 11.11
C GLU A 74 -16.09 -20.70 12.44
N ASN A 75 -14.97 -19.97 12.48
CA ASN A 75 -14.47 -19.31 13.69
C ASN A 75 -14.87 -17.83 13.79
N LEU A 76 -15.81 -17.34 12.96
CA LEU A 76 -16.35 -15.99 13.07
C LEU A 76 -17.38 -15.89 14.21
N LEU A 77 -17.31 -14.82 15.00
CA LEU A 77 -18.34 -14.51 15.99
C LEU A 77 -19.62 -14.00 15.30
N PRO A 78 -20.79 -14.12 15.95
CA PRO A 78 -22.04 -13.57 15.42
C PRO A 78 -21.90 -12.09 15.04
N GLY A 79 -22.20 -11.75 13.78
CA GLY A 79 -22.11 -10.38 13.26
C GLY A 79 -20.74 -9.99 12.67
N GLN A 80 -19.74 -10.88 12.69
CA GLN A 80 -18.45 -10.64 12.02
C GLN A 80 -18.47 -11.09 10.55
N ILE A 81 -17.69 -10.39 9.72
CA ILE A 81 -17.53 -10.71 8.29
C ILE A 81 -16.04 -10.68 7.97
N ALA A 82 -15.52 -11.78 7.41
CA ALA A 82 -14.16 -11.82 6.90
C ALA A 82 -14.10 -11.15 5.51
N VAL A 83 -13.34 -10.07 5.36
CA VAL A 83 -13.25 -9.31 4.11
C VAL A 83 -11.84 -9.40 3.55
N ARG A 84 -11.72 -9.72 2.25
CA ARG A 84 -10.44 -9.61 1.55
C ARG A 84 -10.15 -8.14 1.34
N VAL A 85 -9.06 -7.65 1.91
CA VAL A 85 -8.60 -6.31 1.61
C VAL A 85 -8.03 -6.30 0.20
N THR A 86 -8.73 -5.64 -0.72
CA THR A 86 -8.24 -5.41 -2.08
C THR A 86 -7.57 -4.03 -2.16
N PRO A 87 -6.39 -3.90 -2.79
CA PRO A 87 -5.82 -2.59 -3.07
C PRO A 87 -6.82 -1.80 -3.92
N ALA A 88 -7.17 -0.58 -3.50
CA ALA A 88 -8.24 0.19 -4.15
C ALA A 88 -7.86 0.77 -5.53
N ASN A 89 -6.74 0.36 -6.14
CA ASN A 89 -6.30 0.89 -7.44
C ASN A 89 -5.90 -0.18 -8.48
N THR A 90 -6.28 -1.45 -8.34
CA THR A 90 -6.10 -2.38 -9.46
C THR A 90 -7.21 -2.16 -10.48
N THR A 91 -7.02 -1.13 -11.33
CA THR A 91 -7.61 -1.09 -12.66
C THR A 91 -7.47 -2.48 -13.25
N THR A 92 -8.61 -3.08 -13.58
CA THR A 92 -8.74 -4.33 -14.33
C THR A 92 -7.64 -4.41 -15.38
N ARG A 93 -6.67 -5.31 -15.21
CA ARG A 93 -5.80 -5.70 -16.32
C ARG A 93 -6.76 -6.16 -17.43
N PRO A 94 -6.81 -5.50 -18.60
CA PRO A 94 -7.69 -5.96 -19.68
C PRO A 94 -7.32 -7.40 -19.98
N LYS A 95 -8.33 -8.26 -20.13
CA LYS A 95 -8.10 -9.66 -20.49
C LYS A 95 -7.33 -9.67 -21.81
N GLU A 96 -6.20 -10.35 -21.81
CA GLU A 96 -5.39 -10.61 -22.99
C GLU A 96 -6.30 -11.23 -24.06
N PRO A 97 -6.40 -10.68 -25.28
CA PRO A 97 -7.19 -11.29 -26.33
C PRO A 97 -6.58 -12.64 -26.67
N GLN A 98 -7.33 -13.70 -26.42
CA GLN A 98 -6.98 -15.04 -26.89
C GLN A 98 -7.09 -15.02 -28.42
N TYR A 99 -5.95 -14.98 -29.10
CA TYR A 99 -5.91 -15.27 -30.53
C TYR A 99 -6.17 -16.76 -30.71
N HIS A 100 -7.28 -17.10 -31.36
CA HIS A 100 -7.48 -18.44 -31.92
C HIS A 100 -6.96 -18.40 -33.36
N GLY A 101 -6.02 -19.30 -33.65
CA GLY A 101 -5.48 -19.52 -34.99
C GLY A 101 -6.44 -20.29 -35.89
#